data_AF-X0X831-F1
#
_entry.id   AF-X0X831-F1
#
_cell.length_a   1.000
_cell.length_b   1.000
_cell.length_c   1.000
_cell.angle_alpha   90.00
_cell.angle_beta   90.00
_cell.angle_gamma   90.00
#
_symmetry.space_group_name_H-M   'P 1'
#
loop_
_entity.id
_entity.type
_entity.pdbx_description
1 polymer ?
#
loop_
_entity_poly.entity_id
_entity_poly.type
_entity_poly.pdbx_seq_one_letter_code
_entity_poly.pdbx_strand_id
1 'polypeptide(L)'
;GTYMLAGDLIVVGNAGENFANYLIRGNVFIGGDWETLGNNCDVVPLSEEDIEKLRALFETYKVEAPITEFKKVVAASEKPFYH
;
A
#
# COMPACT_ATOMS: atom_id res chain seq x y z
N GLY A 1 -4.51 4.36 3.96
CA GLY A 1 -4.96 5.07 5.17
C GLY A 1 -4.40 6.47 5.17
N THR A 2 -5.08 7.44 5.78
CA THR A 2 -4.56 8.81 5.91
C THR A 2 -3.66 8.92 7.13
N TYR A 3 -2.51 9.60 7.02
CA TYR A 3 -1.53 9.76 8.12
C TYR A 3 -1.06 8.43 8.72
N MET A 4 -0.90 7.39 7.91
CA MET A 4 -0.43 6.08 8.40
C MET A 4 1.01 6.20 8.92
N LEU A 5 1.23 5.72 10.15
CA LEU A 5 2.47 5.85 10.91
C LEU A 5 3.29 4.55 11.00
N ALA A 6 2.66 3.39 10.81
CA ALA A 6 3.27 2.07 10.89
C ALA A 6 2.30 0.99 10.39
N GLY A 7 2.81 -0.24 10.27
CA GLY A 7 2.03 -1.44 9.95
C GLY A 7 1.91 -1.72 8.46
N ASP A 8 1.10 -2.73 8.13
CA ASP A 8 0.79 -3.14 6.77
C ASP A 8 -0.71 -2.95 6.53
N LEU A 9 -1.08 -2.21 5.48
CA LEU A 9 -2.44 -2.07 4.99
C LEU A 9 -2.55 -2.77 3.64
N ILE A 10 -3.47 -3.73 3.53
CA ILE A 10 -3.66 -4.52 2.32
C ILE A 10 -5.09 -4.35 1.85
N VAL A 11 -5.27 -3.88 0.62
CA VAL A 11 -6.58 -3.65 -0.01
C VAL A 11 -6.70 -4.57 -1.21
N VAL A 12 -7.58 -5.56 -1.16
CA VAL A 12 -7.78 -6.51 -2.26
C VAL A 12 -8.54 -5.89 -3.44
N GLY A 13 -9.42 -4.93 -3.17
CA GLY A 13 -10.22 -4.23 -4.18
C GLY A 13 -9.69 -2.86 -4.57
N ASN A 14 -10.61 -2.00 -4.99
CA ASN A 14 -10.33 -0.62 -5.37
C ASN A 14 -10.39 0.35 -4.18
N ALA A 15 -9.76 1.50 -4.34
CA ALA A 15 -9.85 2.64 -3.43
C ALA A 15 -10.42 3.88 -4.14
N GLY A 16 -10.96 4.80 -3.35
CA GLY A 16 -11.47 6.09 -3.85
C GLY A 16 -10.38 7.15 -3.92
N GLU A 17 -10.80 8.40 -3.82
CA GLU A 17 -9.92 9.56 -3.83
C GLU A 17 -8.94 9.60 -2.65
N ASN A 18 -7.78 10.24 -2.88
CA ASN A 18 -6.74 10.50 -1.89
C ASN A 18 -6.27 9.22 -1.17
N PHE A 19 -6.09 8.13 -1.93
CA PHE A 19 -5.62 6.88 -1.36
C PHE A 19 -4.22 7.04 -0.75
N ALA A 20 -4.05 6.52 0.47
CA ALA A 20 -2.81 6.61 1.26
C ALA A 20 -2.35 8.04 1.65
N ASN A 21 -3.23 9.05 1.58
CA ASN A 21 -2.87 10.46 1.78
C ASN A 21 -2.03 10.76 3.03
N TYR A 22 -0.94 11.51 2.84
CA TYR A 22 0.05 11.84 3.86
C TYR A 22 0.63 10.60 4.56
N LEU A 23 0.96 9.57 3.78
CA LEU A 23 1.68 8.40 4.28
C LEU A 23 3.00 8.85 4.91
N ILE A 24 3.23 8.49 6.18
CA ILE A 24 4.48 8.82 6.89
C ILE A 24 5.38 7.59 6.90
N ARG A 25 4.83 6.43 7.28
CA ARG A 25 5.55 5.15 7.45
C ARG A 25 4.59 3.95 7.32
N GLY A 26 5.16 2.76 7.12
CA GLY A 26 4.42 1.51 6.92
C GLY A 26 4.40 1.06 5.46
N ASN A 27 3.70 -0.03 5.17
CA ASN A 27 3.52 -0.52 3.81
C ASN A 27 2.04 -0.53 3.45
N VAL A 28 1.71 -0.03 2.27
CA VAL A 28 0.35 -0.08 1.73
C VAL A 28 0.38 -0.88 0.44
N PHE A 29 -0.47 -1.89 0.34
CA PHE A 29 -0.60 -2.75 -0.83
C PHE A 29 -2.04 -2.68 -1.35
N ILE A 30 -2.21 -2.56 -2.67
CA ILE A 30 -3.52 -2.53 -3.31
C ILE A 30 -3.55 -3.42 -4.55
N GLY A 31 -4.50 -4.34 -4.60
CA GLY A 31 -4.73 -5.26 -5.73
C GLY A 31 -5.57 -4.67 -6.85
N GLY A 32 -6.40 -3.66 -6.54
CA GLY A 32 -7.17 -2.91 -7.53
C GLY A 32 -6.54 -1.57 -7.92
N ASP A 33 -7.39 -0.64 -8.33
CA ASP A 33 -7.04 0.72 -8.68
C ASP A 33 -7.51 1.73 -7.62
N TRP A 34 -6.97 2.95 -7.70
CA TRP A 34 -7.41 4.09 -6.92
C TRP A 34 -7.87 5.21 -7.86
N GLU A 35 -8.80 6.04 -7.41
CA GLU A 35 -9.24 7.20 -8.20
C GLU A 35 -8.17 8.29 -8.22
N THR A 36 -7.64 8.67 -7.05
CA THR A 36 -6.49 9.58 -6.93
C THR A 36 -5.54 9.12 -5.83
N LEU A 37 -4.24 9.28 -6.08
CA LEU A 37 -3.22 9.02 -5.06
C LEU A 37 -3.14 10.23 -4.12
N GLY A 38 -2.98 9.99 -2.83
CA GLY A 38 -2.83 11.05 -1.86
C GLY A 38 -1.44 11.70 -1.86
N ASN A 39 -1.28 12.73 -1.03
CA ASN A 39 -0.02 13.46 -0.89
C ASN A 39 1.07 12.60 -0.23
N ASN A 40 2.33 12.91 -0.52
CA ASN A 40 3.51 12.20 -0.01
C ASN A 40 3.50 10.70 -0.29
N CYS A 41 3.05 10.29 -1.47
CA CYS A 41 2.92 8.88 -1.86
C CYS A 41 3.66 8.61 -3.16
N ASP A 42 4.43 7.54 -3.19
CA ASP A 42 5.04 6.98 -4.40
C ASP A 42 4.59 5.52 -4.59
N VAL A 43 4.50 5.10 -5.85
CA VAL A 43 4.20 3.72 -6.22
C VAL A 43 5.49 3.03 -6.61
N VAL A 44 5.76 1.89 -5.98
CA VAL A 44 6.95 1.08 -6.24
C VAL A 44 6.55 -0.35 -6.60
N PRO A 45 7.36 -1.06 -7.40
CA PRO A 45 7.18 -2.50 -7.61
C PRO A 45 7.23 -3.27 -6.29
N LEU A 46 6.55 -4.41 -6.23
CA LEU A 46 6.71 -5.34 -5.12
C LEU A 46 8.13 -5.90 -5.11
N SER A 47 8.75 -5.96 -3.94
CA SER A 47 9.96 -6.75 -3.74
C SER A 47 9.62 -8.23 -3.55
N GLU A 48 10.64 -9.10 -3.59
CA GLU A 48 10.47 -10.52 -3.24
C GLU A 48 9.95 -10.68 -1.80
N GLU A 49 10.46 -9.88 -0.85
CA GLU A 49 9.99 -9.87 0.54
C GLU A 49 8.52 -9.46 0.66
N ASP A 50 8.07 -8.49 -0.14
CA ASP A 50 6.66 -8.07 -0.17
C ASP A 50 5.76 -9.23 -0.66
N ILE A 51 6.20 -9.95 -1.70
CA ILE A 51 5.46 -11.09 -2.27
C ILE A 51 5.36 -12.23 -1.24
N GLU A 52 6.46 -12.55 -0.56
CA GLU A 52 6.48 -13.59 0.48
C GLU A 52 5.57 -13.22 1.66
N LYS A 53 5.62 -11.96 2.11
CA LYS A 53 4.75 -11.45 3.16
C LYS A 53 3.27 -11.56 2.77
N LEU A 54 2.90 -11.07 1.58
CA LEU A 54 1.51 -11.15 1.10
C LEU A 54 1.05 -12.60 1.00
N ARG A 55 1.90 -13.51 0.51
CA ARG A 55 1.59 -14.94 0.43
C ARG A 55 1.27 -15.54 1.79
N ALA A 56 2.13 -15.30 2.80
CA ALA A 56 1.91 -15.79 4.15
C ALA A 56 0.63 -15.23 4.79
N LEU A 57 0.35 -13.94 4.59
CA LEU A 57 -0.87 -13.31 5.10
C LEU A 57 -2.12 -13.87 4.40
N PHE A 58 -2.07 -14.06 3.09
CA PHE A 58 -3.23 -14.55 2.34
C PHE A 58 -3.56 -16.00 2.72
N GLU A 59 -2.54 -16.84 2.92
CA GLU A 59 -2.74 -18.19 3.43
C GLU A 59 -3.35 -18.18 4.84
N THR A 60 -2.80 -17.36 5.74
CA THR A 60 -3.27 -17.24 7.13
C THR A 60 -4.72 -16.79 7.22
N TYR A 61 -5.09 -15.77 6.45
CA TYR A 61 -6.43 -15.18 6.47
C TYR A 61 -7.38 -15.74 5.42
N LYS A 62 -6.93 -16.75 4.64
CA LYS A 62 -7.70 -17.39 3.55
C LYS A 62 -8.22 -16.37 2.53
N VAL A 63 -7.35 -15.44 2.12
CA VAL A 63 -7.63 -14.43 1.10
C VAL A 63 -7.26 -15.00 -0.26
N GLU A 64 -8.22 -15.00 -1.18
CA GLU A 64 -8.01 -15.42 -2.56
C GLU A 64 -7.86 -14.19 -3.46
N ALA A 65 -6.61 -13.80 -3.76
CA ALA A 65 -6.32 -12.70 -4.68
C ALA A 65 -4.95 -12.88 -5.38
N PRO A 66 -4.82 -12.41 -6.63
CA PRO A 66 -3.57 -12.53 -7.39
C PRO A 66 -2.53 -11.53 -6.87
N ILE A 67 -1.56 -12.00 -6.08
CA ILE A 67 -0.48 -11.16 -5.50
C ILE A 67 0.28 -10.37 -6.57
N THR A 68 0.44 -10.92 -7.77
CA THR A 68 1.14 -10.27 -8.89
C THR A 68 0.46 -9.01 -9.40
N GLU A 69 -0.82 -8.80 -9.09
CA GLU A 69 -1.56 -7.59 -9.48
C GLU A 69 -1.42 -6.46 -8.43
N PHE A 70 -0.84 -6.76 -7.27
CA PHE A 70 -0.70 -5.76 -6.22
C PHE A 70 0.37 -4.73 -6.53
N LYS A 71 0.04 -3.48 -6.21
CA LYS A 71 0.93 -2.32 -6.22
C LYS A 71 1.27 -1.93 -4.79
N LYS A 72 2.52 -1.53 -4.54
CA LYS A 72 2.94 -0.99 -3.23
C LYS A 72 2.98 0.52 -3.27
N VAL A 73 2.35 1.15 -2.28
CA VAL A 73 2.41 2.58 -2.03
C VAL A 73 3.27 2.83 -0.79
N VAL A 74 4.26 3.70 -0.93
CA VAL A 74 5.22 4.09 0.11
C VAL A 74 5.23 5.61 0.29
N ALA A 75 5.77 6.07 1.42
CA ALA A 75 5.96 7.50 1.63
C ALA A 75 7.00 8.04 0.63
N ALA A 76 6.67 9.13 -0.07
CA ALA A 76 7.60 9.80 -0.99
C ALA A 76 8.75 10.51 -0.25
N SER A 77 8.48 10.95 0.99
CA SER A 77 9.46 11.61 1.87
C SER A 77 9.17 11.26 3.34
N GLU A 78 10.22 11.19 4.16
CA GLU A 78 10.09 11.10 5.62
C GLU A 78 9.49 12.37 6.24
N LYS A 79 9.53 13.49 5.51
CA LYS A 79 9.03 14.81 5.92
C LYS A 79 7.84 15.21 5.04
N PRO A 80 6.64 14.63 5.25
CA PRO A 80 5.47 14.81 4.38
C PRO A 80 4.94 16.25 4.24
N PHE A 81 5.37 17.17 5.10
CA PHE A 81 4.85 18.53 5.18
C PHE A 81 5.88 19.62 4.84
N TYR A 82 7.12 19.24 4.53
CA TYR A 82 8.20 20.19 4.29
C TYR A 82 8.74 20.01 2.87
N HIS A 83 8.78 21.12 2.12
CA HIS A 83 9.35 21.22 0.77
C HIS A 83 10.81 21.67 0.83
#